data_AF-A0AAP6EKG1-F1
#
_entry.id   AF-A0AAP6EKG1-F1
#
_cell.length_a   1.000
_cell.length_b   1.000
_cell.length_c   1.000
_cell.angle_alpha   90.00
_cell.angle_beta   90.00
_cell.angle_gamma   90.00
#
_symmetry.space_group_name_H-M   'P 1'
#
loop_
_entity.id
_entity.type
_entity.pdbx_description
1 polymer ?
#
loop_
_entity_poly.entity_id
_entity_poly.type
_entity_poly.pdbx_seq_one_letter_code
_entity_poly.pdbx_strand_id
1 'polypeptide(L)'
;MNRAWILPALLAICGTTAATGLLTRENPVAAIAFALLFAVLAVINSPLIFPTSTTEAAARSADDGRPIVYWRPGCKYCARLRIRLGPDAHRVHWVNIWTDPEAAATVRAANDGNETVPTVFIADHPYVNPEPAWLKAQLAAQDQQTRT
;
A
#
# COMPACT_ATOMS: atom_id res chain seq x y z
N MET A 1 -9.79 -8.87 16.00
CA MET A 1 -8.44 -8.33 15.73
C MET A 1 -8.15 -8.55 14.26
N ASN A 2 -8.09 -7.48 13.45
CA ASN A 2 -7.96 -7.64 11.99
C ASN A 2 -6.61 -8.30 11.67
N ARG A 3 -6.60 -9.31 10.79
CA ARG A 3 -5.39 -10.01 10.34
C ARG A 3 -4.26 -9.06 9.92
N ALA A 4 -4.60 -7.86 9.45
CA ALA A 4 -3.70 -6.76 9.12
C ALA A 4 -2.75 -6.31 10.26
N TRP A 5 -3.09 -6.53 11.53
CA TRP A 5 -2.30 -6.07 12.68
C TRP A 5 -1.40 -7.15 13.30
N ILE A 6 -1.59 -8.42 12.96
CA ILE A 6 -0.87 -9.53 13.59
C ILE A 6 0.63 -9.45 13.28
N LEU A 7 0.99 -9.32 12.01
CA LEU A 7 2.39 -9.26 11.58
C LEU A 7 3.14 -8.01 12.11
N PRO A 8 2.63 -6.77 11.99
CA PRO A 8 3.32 -5.60 12.53
C PRO A 8 3.43 -5.64 14.06
N ALA A 9 2.43 -6.18 14.77
CA ALA A 9 2.52 -6.36 16.22
C ALA A 9 3.61 -7.37 16.61
N LEU A 10 3.70 -8.51 15.93
CA LEU A 10 4.76 -9.50 16.16
C LEU A 10 6.15 -8.93 15.86
N LEU A 11 6.31 -8.18 14.77
CA LEU A 11 7.57 -7.52 14.44
C LEU A 11 7.98 -6.49 15.50
N ALA A 12 7.03 -5.69 15.96
CA ALA A 12 7.27 -4.72 17.04
C ALA A 12 7.72 -5.42 18.32
N ILE A 13 7.01 -6.48 18.75
CA ILE A 13 7.33 -7.27 19.95
C ILE A 13 8.71 -7.93 19.82
N CYS A 14 9.02 -8.57 18.69
CA CYS A 14 10.34 -9.18 18.46
C CYS A 14 11.45 -8.12 18.53
N GLY A 15 11.24 -6.96 17.88
CA GLY A 15 12.19 -5.86 17.88
C GLY A 15 12.49 -5.33 19.28
N THR A 16 11.47 -5.08 20.10
CA THR A 16 11.66 -4.63 21.49
C THR A 16 12.32 -5.68 22.37
N THR A 17 11.95 -6.96 22.22
CA THR A 17 12.56 -8.04 23.02
C THR A 17 14.04 -8.20 22.70
N ALA A 18 14.41 -8.17 21.41
CA ALA A 18 15.80 -8.27 20.97
C ALA A 18 16.64 -7.05 21.38
N ALA A 19 16.09 -5.83 21.23
CA ALA A 19 16.77 -4.60 21.62
C ALA A 19 17.04 -4.54 23.13
N THR A 20 16.08 -4.96 23.96
CA THR A 20 16.26 -5.07 25.42
C THR A 20 17.41 -6.03 25.77
N GLY A 21 17.50 -7.17 25.09
CA GLY A 21 18.59 -8.13 25.29
C GLY A 21 19.97 -7.68 24.80
N LEU A 22 20.04 -6.71 23.88
CA LEU A 22 21.29 -6.11 23.40
C LEU A 22 21.78 -4.98 24.31
N LEU A 23 20.84 -4.23 24.91
CA LEU A 23 21.15 -3.20 25.90
C LEU A 23 21.76 -3.79 27.18
N THR A 24 21.30 -4.96 27.61
CA THR A 24 21.91 -5.69 28.76
C THR A 24 23.31 -6.23 28.47
N ARG A 25 23.76 -6.21 27.20
CA ARG A 25 25.11 -6.60 26.76
C ARG A 25 26.02 -5.41 26.42
N GLU A 26 25.63 -4.20 26.84
CA GLU A 26 26.39 -2.95 26.60
C GLU A 26 26.69 -2.63 25.12
N ASN A 27 25.86 -3.12 24.19
CA ASN A 27 25.99 -2.80 22.76
C ASN A 27 24.83 -1.88 22.29
N PRO A 28 24.87 -0.58 22.62
CA PRO A 28 23.77 0.34 22.31
C PRO A 28 23.62 0.57 20.81
N VAL A 29 24.70 0.55 20.03
CA VAL A 29 24.66 0.73 18.58
C VAL A 29 23.89 -0.41 17.91
N ALA A 30 24.17 -1.67 18.29
CA ALA A 30 23.44 -2.81 17.76
C ALA A 30 21.97 -2.81 18.21
N ALA A 31 21.67 -2.42 19.45
CA ALA A 31 20.30 -2.28 19.93
C ALA A 31 19.50 -1.25 19.12
N ILE A 32 20.08 -0.07 18.85
CA ILE A 32 19.46 0.98 18.04
C ILE A 32 19.25 0.49 16.59
N ALA A 33 20.27 -0.12 15.98
CA ALA A 33 20.16 -0.64 14.61
C ALA A 33 19.05 -1.70 14.48
N PHE A 34 18.95 -2.64 15.44
CA PHE A 34 17.90 -3.64 15.46
C PHE A 34 16.51 -3.04 15.68
N ALA A 35 16.37 -2.12 16.65
CA ALA A 35 15.10 -1.45 16.90
C ALA A 35 14.61 -0.67 15.67
N LEU A 36 15.50 0.06 15.01
CA LEU A 36 15.19 0.80 13.78
C LEU A 36 14.79 -0.14 12.64
N LEU A 37 15.51 -1.25 12.44
CA LEU A 37 15.17 -2.25 11.43
C LEU A 37 13.76 -2.83 11.64
N PHE A 38 13.45 -3.27 12.86
CA PHE A 38 12.14 -3.85 13.17
C PHE A 38 11.02 -2.80 13.14
N ALA A 39 11.29 -1.56 13.55
CA ALA A 39 10.35 -0.46 13.41
C ALA A 39 10.03 -0.19 11.93
N VAL A 40 11.04 -0.14 11.06
CA VAL A 40 10.86 0.02 9.61
C VAL A 40 10.04 -1.14 9.04
N LEU A 41 10.34 -2.39 9.42
CA LEU A 41 9.57 -3.56 8.98
C LEU A 41 8.12 -3.52 9.48
N ALA A 42 7.90 -3.12 10.74
CA ALA A 42 6.55 -2.99 11.31
C ALA A 42 5.75 -1.92 10.57
N VAL A 43 6.37 -0.76 10.27
CA VAL A 43 5.75 0.31 9.48
C VAL A 43 5.44 -0.18 8.07
N ILE A 44 6.39 -0.80 7.36
CA ILE A 44 6.20 -1.34 5.99
C ILE A 44 5.03 -2.33 5.90
N ASN A 45 4.83 -3.13 6.94
CA ASN A 45 3.76 -4.13 6.99
C ASN A 45 2.48 -3.63 7.67
N SER A 46 2.45 -2.37 8.12
CA SER A 46 1.30 -1.80 8.81
C SER A 46 0.27 -1.26 7.81
N PRO A 47 -1.04 -1.42 8.10
CA PRO A 47 -2.08 -0.74 7.33
C PRO A 47 -1.97 0.80 7.37
N LEU A 48 -1.14 1.36 8.26
CA LEU A 48 -0.95 2.82 8.40
C LEU A 48 -0.17 3.49 7.27
N ILE A 49 0.58 2.73 6.45
CA ILE A 49 1.35 3.34 5.34
C ILE A 49 0.46 3.89 4.22
N PHE A 50 -0.73 3.32 4.07
CA PHE A 50 -1.66 3.64 3.00
C PHE A 50 -2.85 4.41 3.56
N PRO A 51 -3.45 5.33 2.77
CA PRO A 51 -4.61 6.07 3.22
C PRO A 51 -5.80 5.13 3.46
N THR A 52 -6.72 5.59 4.31
CA THR A 52 -7.96 4.88 4.60
C THR A 52 -8.73 4.58 3.32
N SER A 53 -9.09 3.31 3.13
CA SER A 53 -9.97 2.88 2.06
C SER A 53 -11.37 3.42 2.32
N THR A 54 -11.89 4.24 1.41
CA THR A 54 -13.29 4.66 1.41
C THR A 54 -14.05 3.80 0.41
N THR A 55 -15.23 3.29 0.80
CA THR A 55 -16.17 2.62 -0.12
C THR A 55 -16.60 3.54 -1.28
N GLU A 56 -16.47 4.85 -1.09
CA GLU A 56 -16.76 5.89 -2.08
C GLU A 56 -15.67 6.09 -3.14
N ALA A 57 -14.56 5.33 -3.10
CA ALA A 57 -13.44 5.55 -4.02
C ALA A 57 -13.83 5.40 -5.49
N ALA A 58 -14.76 4.48 -5.81
CA ALA A 58 -15.30 4.32 -7.16
C ALA A 58 -16.12 5.54 -7.61
N ALA A 59 -17.03 6.03 -6.75
CA ALA A 59 -17.81 7.23 -7.05
C ALA A 59 -16.93 8.47 -7.21
N ARG A 60 -15.90 8.62 -6.37
CA ARG A 60 -14.94 9.73 -6.46
C ARG A 60 -14.07 9.66 -7.71
N SER A 61 -13.64 8.46 -8.08
CA SER A 61 -12.88 8.23 -9.33
C SER A 61 -13.73 8.56 -10.56
N ALA A 62 -15.03 8.26 -10.54
CA ALA A 62 -15.94 8.65 -11.61
C ALA A 62 -16.13 10.17 -11.72
N ASP A 63 -16.06 10.89 -10.59
CA ASP A 63 -16.18 12.36 -10.53
C ASP A 63 -14.89 13.08 -10.93
N ASP A 64 -13.74 12.67 -10.38
CA ASP A 64 -12.45 13.36 -10.57
C ASP A 64 -11.53 12.71 -11.62
N GLY A 65 -11.94 11.58 -12.21
CA GLY A 65 -11.19 10.83 -13.22
C GLY A 65 -9.90 10.17 -12.71
N ARG A 66 -9.59 10.22 -11.40
CA ARG A 66 -8.32 9.71 -10.88
C ARG A 66 -8.32 8.18 -10.82
N PRO A 67 -7.18 7.53 -11.13
CA PRO A 67 -7.08 6.08 -11.03
C PRO A 67 -7.33 5.53 -9.63
N ILE A 68 -7.85 4.31 -9.55
CA ILE A 68 -8.01 3.56 -8.29
C ILE A 68 -6.91 2.50 -8.21
N VAL A 69 -6.19 2.45 -7.10
CA VAL A 69 -5.19 1.42 -6.80
C VAL A 69 -5.71 0.53 -5.67
N TYR A 70 -6.03 -0.71 -6.02
CA TYR A 70 -6.38 -1.74 -5.06
C TYR A 70 -5.12 -2.35 -4.45
N TRP A 71 -5.06 -2.42 -3.12
CA TRP A 71 -3.91 -2.88 -2.36
C TRP A 71 -4.32 -3.72 -1.15
N ARG A 72 -3.33 -4.38 -0.51
CA ARG A 72 -3.51 -5.07 0.78
C ARG A 72 -2.29 -4.88 1.68
N PRO A 73 -2.43 -4.92 3.02
CA PRO A 73 -1.31 -4.89 3.96
C PRO A 73 -0.27 -5.98 3.68
N GLY A 74 1.02 -5.64 3.81
CA GLY A 74 2.15 -6.56 3.56
C GLY A 74 2.47 -6.83 2.07
N CYS A 75 1.76 -6.19 1.13
CA CYS A 75 2.05 -6.30 -0.29
C CYS A 75 3.31 -5.50 -0.68
N LYS A 76 4.43 -6.21 -0.94
CA LYS A 76 5.70 -5.59 -1.35
C LYS A 76 5.59 -4.79 -2.65
N TYR A 77 4.80 -5.28 -3.61
CA TYR A 77 4.57 -4.60 -4.90
C TYR A 77 3.76 -3.31 -4.74
N CYS A 78 2.74 -3.33 -3.87
CA CYS A 78 1.92 -2.16 -3.54
C CYS A 78 2.76 -1.08 -2.84
N ALA A 79 3.61 -1.49 -1.88
CA ALA A 79 4.54 -0.58 -1.21
C ALA A 79 5.54 0.02 -2.20
N ARG A 80 6.11 -0.81 -3.09
CA ARG A 80 7.01 -0.35 -4.17
C ARG A 80 6.31 0.66 -5.08
N LEU A 81 5.08 0.39 -5.51
CA LEU A 81 4.30 1.27 -6.38
C LEU A 81 4.09 2.63 -5.71
N ARG A 82 3.63 2.66 -4.45
CA ARG A 82 3.44 3.89 -3.67
C ARG A 82 4.73 4.70 -3.51
N ILE A 83 5.82 4.05 -3.10
CA ILE A 83 7.12 4.70 -2.91
C ILE A 83 7.63 5.30 -4.24
N ARG A 84 7.50 4.55 -5.34
CA ARG A 84 7.95 4.99 -6.67
C ARG A 84 7.09 6.11 -7.22
N LEU A 85 5.78 6.12 -6.96
CA LEU A 85 4.90 7.24 -7.28
C LEU A 85 5.33 8.51 -6.53
N GLY A 86 5.74 8.39 -5.27
CA GLY A 86 6.26 9.52 -4.49
C GLY A 86 5.20 10.60 -4.34
N PRO A 87 5.47 11.86 -4.71
CA PRO A 87 4.46 12.93 -4.67
C PRO A 87 3.20 12.55 -5.43
N ASP A 88 3.26 11.89 -6.58
CA ASP A 88 2.08 11.54 -7.39
C ASP A 88 1.12 10.55 -6.71
N ALA A 89 1.51 9.93 -5.60
CA ALA A 89 0.67 8.96 -4.88
C ALA A 89 -0.63 9.57 -4.32
N HIS A 90 -0.73 10.91 -4.19
CA HIS A 90 -1.97 11.60 -3.79
C HIS A 90 -2.97 11.76 -4.95
N ARG A 91 -2.54 11.49 -6.18
CA ARG A 91 -3.33 11.65 -7.41
C ARG A 91 -4.09 10.38 -7.79
N VAL A 92 -4.05 9.35 -6.94
CA VAL A 92 -4.78 8.10 -7.09
C VAL A 92 -5.55 7.78 -5.82
N HIS A 93 -6.68 7.10 -5.95
CA HIS A 93 -7.46 6.60 -4.83
C HIS A 93 -6.91 5.25 -4.38
N TRP A 94 -6.66 5.06 -3.08
CA TRP A 94 -6.14 3.80 -2.56
C TRP A 94 -7.23 3.01 -1.84
N VAL A 95 -7.51 1.79 -2.29
CA VAL A 95 -8.57 0.94 -1.74
C VAL A 95 -8.00 -0.37 -1.22
N ASN A 96 -8.26 -0.67 0.05
CA ASN A 96 -7.78 -1.87 0.72
C ASN A 96 -8.80 -3.00 0.57
N ILE A 97 -8.42 -4.05 -0.18
CA ILE A 97 -9.31 -5.17 -0.45
C ILE A 97 -9.61 -6.05 0.79
N TRP A 98 -8.84 -5.92 1.87
CA TRP A 98 -9.11 -6.67 3.11
C TRP A 98 -10.19 -6.02 3.98
N THR A 99 -10.44 -4.73 3.81
CA THR A 99 -11.45 -3.98 4.58
C THR A 99 -12.72 -3.74 3.78
N ASP A 100 -12.65 -3.86 2.45
CA ASP A 100 -13.76 -3.65 1.54
C ASP A 100 -14.02 -4.93 0.71
N PRO A 101 -15.09 -5.69 1.02
CA PRO A 101 -15.45 -6.91 0.29
C PRO A 101 -15.83 -6.66 -1.17
N GLU A 102 -16.38 -5.49 -1.51
CA GLU A 102 -16.72 -5.14 -2.89
C GLU A 102 -15.46 -4.89 -3.70
N ALA A 103 -14.49 -4.16 -3.12
CA ALA A 103 -13.17 -3.99 -3.71
C ALA A 103 -12.47 -5.33 -3.96
N ALA A 104 -12.57 -6.27 -3.03
CA ALA A 104 -12.04 -7.63 -3.23
C ALA A 104 -12.75 -8.34 -4.39
N ALA A 105 -14.07 -8.20 -4.52
CA ALA A 105 -14.83 -8.77 -5.63
C ALA A 105 -14.42 -8.16 -6.98
N THR A 106 -14.23 -6.83 -7.05
CA THR A 106 -13.72 -6.13 -8.24
C THR A 106 -12.35 -6.66 -8.66
N VAL A 107 -11.43 -6.83 -7.71
CA VAL A 107 -10.11 -7.39 -7.99
C VAL A 107 -10.21 -8.84 -8.47
N ARG A 108 -11.05 -9.68 -7.85
CA ARG A 108 -11.24 -11.07 -8.31
C ARG A 108 -11.81 -11.12 -9.72
N ALA A 109 -12.78 -10.27 -10.05
CA ALA A 109 -13.36 -10.19 -11.38
C ALA A 109 -12.32 -9.80 -12.44
N ALA A 110 -11.37 -8.93 -12.10
CA ALA A 110 -10.29 -8.51 -12.99
C ALA A 110 -9.12 -9.51 -13.11
N ASN A 111 -9.02 -10.51 -12.23
CA ASN A 111 -7.83 -11.37 -12.10
C ASN A 111 -8.18 -12.87 -12.07
N ASP A 112 -9.15 -13.31 -12.87
CA ASP A 112 -9.55 -14.73 -12.97
C ASP A 112 -9.90 -15.38 -11.61
N GLY A 113 -10.58 -14.62 -10.74
CA GLY A 113 -10.96 -15.06 -9.40
C GLY A 113 -9.90 -14.83 -8.32
N ASN A 114 -8.70 -14.32 -8.67
CA ASN A 114 -7.62 -14.09 -7.72
C ASN A 114 -7.64 -12.70 -7.10
N GLU A 115 -7.22 -12.59 -5.84
CA GLU A 115 -7.01 -11.30 -5.17
C GLU A 115 -5.60 -10.76 -5.43
N THR A 116 -5.21 -10.70 -6.70
CA THR A 116 -3.88 -10.23 -7.13
C THR A 116 -3.81 -8.72 -6.99
N VAL A 117 -2.77 -8.21 -6.33
CA VAL A 117 -2.55 -6.77 -6.11
C VAL A 117 -1.06 -6.41 -6.27
N PRO A 118 -0.70 -5.17 -6.65
CA PRO A 118 -1.62 -4.05 -6.90
C PRO A 118 -2.39 -4.21 -8.21
N THR A 119 -3.68 -3.90 -8.21
CA THR A 119 -4.48 -3.75 -9.43
C THR A 119 -4.90 -2.31 -9.54
N VAL A 120 -4.62 -1.69 -10.68
CA VAL A 120 -4.91 -0.28 -10.94
C VAL A 120 -6.04 -0.21 -11.95
N PHE A 121 -7.09 0.55 -11.65
CA PHE A 121 -8.16 0.84 -12.57
C PHE A 121 -8.01 2.26 -13.10
N ILE A 122 -8.02 2.41 -14.43
CA ILE A 122 -8.05 3.70 -15.13
C ILE A 122 -9.23 3.63 -16.10
N ALA A 123 -10.22 4.52 -15.94
CA ALA A 123 -11.45 4.54 -16.76
C ALA A 123 -12.04 3.13 -16.96
N ASP A 124 -12.28 2.43 -15.85
CA ASP A 124 -12.80 1.06 -15.77
C ASP A 124 -11.92 -0.06 -16.36
N HIS A 125 -10.72 0.26 -16.85
CA HIS A 125 -9.78 -0.73 -17.36
C HIS A 125 -8.80 -1.20 -16.27
N PRO A 126 -8.74 -2.51 -15.97
CA PRO A 126 -7.82 -3.05 -14.98
C PRO A 126 -6.41 -3.27 -15.54
N TYR A 127 -5.41 -2.84 -14.77
CA TYR A 127 -4.00 -3.08 -15.00
C TYR A 127 -3.41 -3.80 -13.79
N VAL A 128 -2.97 -5.04 -14.00
CA VAL A 128 -2.45 -5.90 -12.94
C VAL A 128 -0.95 -5.67 -12.78
N ASN A 129 -0.54 -5.28 -11.58
CA ASN A 129 0.84 -4.99 -11.21
C ASN A 129 1.60 -4.14 -12.26
N PRO A 130 1.09 -2.95 -12.63
CA PRO A 130 1.72 -2.13 -13.64
C PRO A 130 3.05 -1.56 -13.15
N GLU A 131 3.94 -1.26 -14.09
CA GLU A 131 5.20 -0.57 -13.80
C GLU A 131 4.93 0.85 -13.25
N PRO A 132 5.60 1.27 -12.15
CA PRO A 132 5.35 2.59 -11.57
C PRO A 132 5.64 3.75 -12.53
N ALA A 133 6.63 3.60 -13.41
CA ALA A 133 6.96 4.60 -14.42
C ALA A 133 5.84 4.78 -15.46
N TRP A 134 5.19 3.67 -15.83
CA TRP A 134 4.04 3.71 -16.72
C TRP A 134 2.86 4.44 -16.08
N LEU A 135 2.55 4.14 -14.80
CA LEU A 135 1.44 4.81 -14.11
C LEU A 135 1.69 6.32 -13.97
N LYS A 136 2.95 6.74 -13.71
CA LYS A 136 3.30 8.17 -13.73
C LYS A 136 3.04 8.83 -15.08
N ALA A 137 3.37 8.15 -16.18
CA ALA A 137 3.13 8.67 -17.51
C ALA A 137 1.62 8.83 -17.77
N GLN A 138 0.78 7.88 -17.31
CA GLN A 138 -0.68 8.01 -17.40
C GLN A 138 -1.19 9.22 -16.62
N LEU A 139 -0.75 9.38 -15.37
CA LEU A 139 -1.11 10.54 -14.55
C LEU A 139 -0.69 11.85 -15.22
N ALA A 140 0.51 11.93 -15.78
CA ALA A 140 0.97 13.14 -16.49
C ALA A 140 0.12 13.45 -17.74
N ALA A 141 -0.32 12.42 -18.47
CA ALA A 141 -1.20 12.58 -19.64
C ALA A 141 -2.60 13.09 -19.25
N GLN A 142 -3.15 12.61 -18.13
CA GLN A 142 -4.44 13.07 -17.63
C GLN A 142 -4.43 14.58 -17.30
N ASP A 143 -3.36 15.10 -16.69
CA ASP A 143 -3.24 16.53 -16.39
C ASP A 143 -3.28 17.41 -17.64
N GLN A 144 -2.72 16.92 -18.74
CA GLN A 144 -2.72 17.65 -20.01
C GLN A 144 -4.13 17.73 -20.57
N GLN A 145 -4.89 16.64 -20.50
CA GLN A 145 -6.28 16.58 -20.95
C GLN A 145 -7.21 17.48 -20.12
N THR A 146 -7.02 17.57 -18.81
CA THR A 146 -7.85 18.44 -17.95
C THR A 146 -7.55 19.94 -18.13
N ARG A 147 -6.39 20.31 -18.71
CA ARG A 147 -5.97 21.72 -18.87
C ARG A 147 -6.37 22.32 -20.23
N THR A 148 -6.71 21.49 -21.22
CA THR A 148 -7.29 21.87 -22.52
C THR A 148 -8.81 21.96 -22.46
#